data_AF-A0A3D9ZRR4-F1
#
_entry.id   AF-A0A3D9ZRR4-F1
#
_cell.length_a   1.000
_cell.length_b   1.000
_cell.length_c   1.000
_cell.angle_alpha   90.00
_cell.angle_beta   90.00
_cell.angle_gamma   90.00
#
_symmetry.space_group_name_H-M   'P 1'
#
loop_
_entity.id
_entity.type
_entity.pdbx_description
1 polymer ?
#
loop_
_entity_poly.entity_id
_entity_poly.type
_entity_poly.pdbx_seq_one_letter_code
_entity_poly.pdbx_strand_id
1 'polypeptide(L)'
;MSFDIVAGLRDLDTCEDVWDFHYGFAAGWAEPIRESNDVSDAELDAAEEELGVRLPDVVRQGYQLIGRHPDLTSRNGDLYELEDLEYYPADGMLAFRCTHQATAEFMVRLRPW
;
A
#
# COMPACT_ATOMS: atom_id res chain seq x y z
N MET A 1 -17.06 6.14 -15.90
CA MET A 1 -18.26 5.51 -15.30
C MET A 1 -18.20 5.77 -13.81
N SER A 2 -19.33 5.96 -13.13
CA SER A 2 -19.35 6.07 -11.67
C SER A 2 -19.34 4.66 -11.07
N PHE A 3 -18.32 4.31 -10.30
CA PHE A 3 -18.31 3.09 -9.50
C PHE A 3 -19.31 3.24 -8.34
N ASP A 4 -20.13 2.22 -8.07
CA ASP A 4 -21.08 2.23 -6.93
C ASP A 4 -20.41 1.60 -5.71
N ILE A 5 -19.92 2.47 -4.82
CA ILE A 5 -19.25 2.07 -3.58
C ILE A 5 -20.20 1.25 -2.69
N VAL A 6 -21.49 1.59 -2.63
CA VAL A 6 -22.44 0.92 -1.73
C VAL A 6 -22.74 -0.50 -2.22
N ALA A 7 -22.86 -0.68 -3.53
CA ALA A 7 -22.99 -2.01 -4.12
C ALA A 7 -21.71 -2.83 -3.90
N GLY A 8 -20.54 -2.26 -4.24
CA GLY A 8 -19.26 -2.97 -4.14
C GLY A 8 -18.90 -3.42 -2.72
N LEU A 9 -19.33 -2.69 -1.68
CA LEU A 9 -19.08 -3.07 -0.28
C LEU A 9 -20.00 -4.19 0.25
N ARG A 10 -21.10 -4.51 -0.44
CA ARG A 10 -22.08 -5.51 0.03
C ARG A 10 -21.67 -6.94 -0.26
N ASP A 11 -20.82 -7.14 -1.25
CA ASP A 11 -20.47 -8.46 -1.78
C ASP A 11 -19.00 -8.80 -1.47
N LEU A 12 -18.55 -8.57 -0.22
CA LEU A 12 -17.15 -8.81 0.22
C LEU A 12 -17.03 -10.08 1.09
N ASP A 13 -17.41 -11.23 0.54
CA ASP A 13 -17.42 -12.50 1.28
C ASP A 13 -16.07 -13.21 1.26
N THR A 14 -15.23 -12.91 0.25
CA THR A 14 -13.94 -13.53 0.02
C THR A 14 -12.82 -12.51 -0.12
N CYS A 15 -11.58 -12.98 -0.01
CA CYS A 15 -10.41 -12.16 -0.29
C CYS A 15 -10.39 -11.68 -1.76
N GLU A 16 -10.86 -12.50 -2.69
CA GLU A 16 -10.99 -12.17 -4.11
C GLU A 16 -12.00 -11.02 -4.32
N ASP A 17 -13.15 -11.07 -3.65
CA ASP A 17 -14.14 -9.99 -3.73
C ASP A 17 -13.59 -8.65 -3.22
N VAL A 18 -12.78 -8.69 -2.16
CA VAL A 18 -12.08 -7.51 -1.66
C VAL A 18 -11.15 -6.95 -2.72
N TRP A 19 -10.44 -7.79 -3.48
CA TRP A 19 -9.57 -7.32 -4.54
C TRP A 19 -10.34 -6.75 -5.73
N ASP A 20 -11.40 -7.41 -6.18
CA ASP A 20 -12.28 -6.92 -7.24
C ASP A 20 -12.88 -5.54 -6.91
N PHE A 21 -13.24 -5.33 -5.64
CA PHE A 21 -13.66 -4.02 -5.16
C PHE A 21 -12.57 -2.95 -5.34
N HIS A 22 -11.32 -3.23 -4.98
CA HIS A 22 -10.21 -2.27 -5.12
C HIS A 22 -9.95 -1.94 -6.58
N TYR A 23 -9.94 -2.94 -7.48
CA TYR A 23 -9.78 -2.74 -8.91
C TYR A 23 -10.89 -1.85 -9.49
N GLY A 24 -12.16 -2.17 -9.18
CA GLY A 24 -13.31 -1.41 -9.65
C GLY A 24 -13.36 0.01 -9.09
N PHE A 25 -13.06 0.18 -7.80
CA PHE A 25 -13.00 1.48 -7.15
C PHE A 25 -11.93 2.37 -7.78
N ALA A 26 -10.70 1.85 -7.93
CA ALA A 26 -9.60 2.58 -8.54
C ALA A 26 -9.92 2.99 -9.99
N ALA A 27 -10.45 2.07 -10.80
CA ALA A 27 -10.84 2.36 -12.18
C ALA A 27 -11.96 3.41 -12.30
N GLY A 28 -12.80 3.56 -11.26
CA GLY A 28 -13.83 4.59 -11.19
C GLY A 28 -13.32 5.98 -10.80
N TRP A 29 -12.11 6.08 -10.22
CA TRP A 29 -11.58 7.29 -9.61
C TRP A 29 -10.30 7.82 -10.28
N ALA A 30 -9.42 6.93 -10.73
CA ALA A 30 -8.09 7.26 -11.26
C ALA A 30 -7.66 6.23 -12.33
N GLU A 31 -6.35 6.08 -12.59
CA GLU A 31 -5.87 5.02 -13.48
C GLU A 31 -6.18 3.65 -12.85
N PRO A 32 -6.77 2.69 -13.61
CA PRO A 32 -7.03 1.36 -13.10
C PRO A 32 -5.75 0.67 -12.63
N ILE A 33 -5.82 0.06 -11.45
CA ILE A 33 -4.77 -0.85 -10.98
C ILE A 33 -4.74 -2.06 -11.91
N ARG A 34 -3.54 -2.50 -12.31
CA ARG A 34 -3.33 -3.67 -13.18
C ARG A 34 -2.26 -4.57 -12.55
N GLU A 35 -2.48 -5.88 -12.57
CA GLU A 35 -1.56 -6.90 -12.01
C GLU A 35 -0.09 -6.76 -12.48
N SER A 36 0.16 -6.13 -13.63
CA SER A 36 1.49 -6.03 -14.24
C SER A 36 2.23 -4.71 -14.02
N ASN A 37 1.66 -3.75 -13.30
CA ASN A 37 2.16 -2.37 -13.26
C ASN A 37 2.84 -1.95 -11.96
N ASP A 38 3.00 -2.86 -11.00
CA ASP A 38 3.38 -2.51 -9.64
C ASP A 38 4.78 -3.03 -9.24
N VAL A 39 5.08 -2.87 -7.95
CA VAL A 39 6.35 -3.24 -7.33
C VAL A 39 6.53 -4.76 -7.34
N SER A 40 7.62 -5.25 -7.91
CA SER A 40 7.93 -6.68 -7.98
C SER A 40 8.41 -7.25 -6.64
N ASP A 41 8.30 -8.58 -6.48
CA ASP A 41 8.90 -9.26 -5.32
C ASP A 41 10.40 -9.01 -5.19
N ALA A 42 11.13 -8.88 -6.31
CA ALA A 42 12.56 -8.60 -6.29
C ALA A 42 12.88 -7.19 -5.77
N GLU A 43 12.04 -6.20 -6.09
CA GLU A 43 12.17 -4.84 -5.55
C GLU A 43 11.85 -4.82 -4.05
N LEU A 44 10.81 -5.53 -3.62
CA LEU A 44 10.48 -5.68 -2.20
C LEU A 44 11.59 -6.39 -1.42
N ASP A 45 12.17 -7.44 -1.99
CA ASP A 45 13.26 -8.18 -1.35
C ASP A 45 14.52 -7.30 -1.23
N ALA A 46 14.84 -6.49 -2.25
CA ALA A 46 15.93 -5.52 -2.17
C ALA A 46 15.68 -4.46 -1.08
N ALA A 47 14.46 -3.94 -0.99
CA ALA A 47 14.10 -2.98 0.06
C ALA A 47 14.19 -3.59 1.47
N GLU A 48 13.78 -4.85 1.65
CA GLU A 48 13.92 -5.58 2.91
C GLU A 48 15.39 -5.80 3.30
N GLU A 49 16.26 -6.06 2.32
CA GLU A 49 17.70 -6.18 2.54
C GLU A 49 18.32 -4.85 2.99
N GLU A 50 17.94 -3.74 2.36
CA GLU A 50 18.41 -2.39 2.72
C GLU A 50 17.88 -1.94 4.09
N LEU A 51 16.61 -2.19 4.37
CA LEU A 51 15.95 -1.87 5.62
C LEU A 51 16.41 -2.77 6.78
N GLY A 52 16.96 -3.95 6.47
CA GLY A 52 17.43 -4.94 7.43
C GLY A 52 16.31 -5.68 8.18
N VAL A 53 15.07 -5.59 7.70
CA VAL A 53 13.88 -6.24 8.27
C VAL A 53 12.94 -6.69 7.15
N ARG A 54 12.15 -7.73 7.43
CA ARG A 54 11.09 -8.19 6.52
C ARG A 54 9.86 -7.29 6.63
N LEU A 55 9.27 -6.95 5.49
CA LEU A 55 8.00 -6.25 5.45
C LEU A 55 6.87 -7.23 5.83
N PRO A 56 5.82 -6.78 6.54
CA PRO A 56 4.62 -7.59 6.73
C PRO A 56 3.98 -7.91 5.38
N ASP A 57 3.38 -9.09 5.23
CA ASP A 57 2.73 -9.51 3.97
C ASP A 57 1.73 -8.48 3.45
N VAL A 58 0.97 -7.85 4.36
CA VAL A 58 -0.01 -6.80 4.00
C VAL A 58 0.65 -5.55 3.41
N VAL A 59 1.87 -5.22 3.83
CA VAL A 59 2.64 -4.09 3.29
C VAL A 59 3.18 -4.45 1.91
N ARG A 60 3.75 -5.66 1.76
CA ARG A 60 4.21 -6.18 0.47
C ARG A 60 3.08 -6.14 -0.56
N GLN A 61 1.92 -6.68 -0.20
CA GLN A 61 0.71 -6.68 -1.05
C GLN A 61 0.24 -5.25 -1.38
N GLY A 62 0.32 -4.33 -0.44
CA GLY A 62 -0.01 -2.91 -0.68
C GLY A 62 0.90 -2.28 -1.74
N TYR A 63 2.21 -2.44 -1.62
CA TYR A 63 3.17 -1.92 -2.61
C TYR A 63 3.03 -2.60 -3.98
N GLN A 64 2.72 -3.90 -4.00
CA GLN A 64 2.39 -4.67 -5.20
C GLN A 64 1.09 -4.26 -5.87
N LEU A 65 0.26 -3.40 -5.26
CA LEU A 65 -1.04 -3.03 -5.80
C LEU A 65 -1.14 -1.54 -6.12
N ILE A 66 -0.57 -0.71 -5.27
CA ILE A 66 -0.72 0.76 -5.36
C ILE A 66 0.59 1.50 -5.18
N GLY A 67 1.72 0.78 -5.11
CA GLY A 67 3.04 1.37 -4.89
C GLY A 67 3.44 2.34 -6.01
N ARG A 68 2.95 2.13 -7.24
CA ARG A 68 3.24 2.99 -8.40
C ARG A 68 2.04 3.85 -8.84
N HIS A 69 1.04 3.99 -7.97
CA HIS A 69 -0.19 4.74 -8.21
C HIS A 69 -0.30 6.00 -7.33
N PRO A 70 0.56 7.03 -7.54
CA PRO A 70 0.53 8.27 -6.74
C PRO A 70 -0.79 9.04 -6.88
N ASP A 71 -1.52 8.83 -7.99
CA ASP A 71 -2.88 9.35 -8.16
C ASP A 71 -3.88 8.80 -7.14
N LEU A 72 -3.64 7.59 -6.62
CA LEU A 72 -4.42 6.97 -5.54
C LEU A 72 -3.88 7.30 -4.14
N THR A 73 -2.56 7.50 -4.00
CA THR A 73 -1.92 7.55 -2.67
C THR A 73 -1.50 8.94 -2.20
N SER A 74 -1.24 9.89 -3.11
CA SER A 74 -0.51 11.14 -2.80
C SER A 74 -1.35 12.38 -2.48
N ARG A 75 -2.69 12.34 -2.59
CA ARG A 75 -3.53 13.56 -2.48
C ARG A 75 -3.31 14.37 -1.19
N ASN A 76 -3.09 13.70 -0.06
CA ASN A 76 -2.90 14.34 1.25
C ASN A 76 -1.57 13.92 1.92
N GLY A 77 -0.57 13.55 1.11
CA GLY A 77 0.72 13.04 1.57
C GLY A 77 1.02 11.68 0.93
N ASP A 78 2.28 11.53 0.53
CA ASP A 78 2.76 10.44 -0.30
C ASP A 78 2.88 9.13 0.47
N LEU A 79 2.53 8.02 -0.19
CA LEU A 79 3.08 6.73 0.14
C LEU A 79 4.58 6.80 -0.16
N TYR A 80 5.42 6.40 0.79
CA TYR A 80 6.86 6.44 0.61
C TYR A 80 7.28 5.52 -0.53
N GLU A 81 8.28 5.93 -1.31
CA GLU A 81 9.02 5.01 -2.17
C GLU A 81 9.66 3.93 -1.28
N LEU A 82 10.01 2.77 -1.85
CA LEU A 82 10.59 1.68 -1.07
C LEU A 82 11.88 2.09 -0.34
N GLU A 83 12.69 2.94 -0.97
CA GLU A 83 13.94 3.47 -0.40
C GLU A 83 13.72 4.47 0.75
N ASP A 84 12.52 5.04 0.85
CA ASP A 84 12.13 6.01 1.87
C ASP A 84 11.42 5.34 3.07
N LEU A 85 11.29 4.01 3.08
CA LEU A 85 10.74 3.28 4.22
C LEU A 85 11.64 3.43 5.45
N GLU A 86 11.04 3.78 6.58
CA GLU A 86 11.77 3.99 7.83
C GLU A 86 11.35 2.98 8.89
N TYR A 87 12.31 2.20 9.40
CA TYR A 87 12.10 1.31 10.53
C TYR A 87 12.58 1.96 11.83
N TYR A 88 11.71 1.96 12.84
CA TYR A 88 11.94 2.45 14.19
C TYR A 88 12.14 1.27 15.15
N PRO A 89 13.39 0.85 15.44
CA PRO A 89 13.66 -0.41 16.16
C PRO A 89 13.25 -0.37 17.63
N ALA A 90 13.28 0.82 18.25
CA ALA A 90 12.87 1.01 19.63
C ALA A 90 11.38 0.68 19.85
N ASP A 91 10.56 0.97 18.84
CA ASP A 91 9.10 0.82 18.88
C ASP A 91 8.62 -0.41 18.09
N GLY A 92 9.49 -1.01 17.26
CA GLY A 92 9.15 -2.10 16.36
C GLY A 92 8.16 -1.66 15.27
N MET A 93 8.26 -0.41 14.81
CA MET A 93 7.30 0.19 13.88
C MET A 93 7.97 0.51 12.55
N LEU A 94 7.26 0.27 11.45
CA LEU A 94 7.64 0.66 10.09
C LEU A 94 6.76 1.83 9.65
N ALA A 95 7.36 2.97 9.34
CA ALA A 95 6.69 4.09 8.70
C ALA A 95 6.67 3.91 7.18
N PHE A 96 5.50 4.13 6.57
CA PHE A 96 5.30 3.92 5.12
C PHE A 96 4.62 5.09 4.42
N ARG A 97 4.15 6.09 5.18
CA ARG A 97 3.61 7.33 4.60
C ARG A 97 3.59 8.43 5.65
N CYS A 98 3.61 9.66 5.17
CA CYS A 98 3.39 10.84 6.01
C CYS A 98 2.41 11.81 5.34
N THR A 99 1.62 12.53 6.15
CA THR A 99 0.71 13.54 5.60
C THR A 99 1.48 14.73 5.03
N HIS A 100 0.84 15.46 4.13
CA HIS A 100 1.35 16.75 3.66
C HIS A 100 1.65 17.66 4.87
N GLN A 101 2.86 18.24 4.91
CA GLN A 101 3.44 19.02 6.03
C GLN A 101 3.79 18.23 7.31
N ALA A 102 3.94 16.90 7.22
CA ALA A 102 4.38 16.05 8.32
C ALA A 102 3.56 16.21 9.61
N THR A 103 2.24 16.38 9.45
CA THR A 103 1.32 16.55 10.59
C THR A 103 0.93 15.22 11.24
N ALA A 104 1.05 14.11 10.50
CA ALA A 104 0.89 12.76 11.02
C ALA A 104 1.68 11.76 10.16
N GLU A 105 2.29 10.80 10.82
CA GLU A 105 2.95 9.65 10.20
C GLU A 105 2.12 8.39 10.43
N PHE A 106 2.09 7.51 9.43
CA PHE A 106 1.39 6.24 9.53
C PHE A 106 2.40 5.11 9.56
N MET A 107 2.19 4.22 10.53
CA MET A 107 3.10 3.13 10.80
C MET A 107 2.37 1.82 11.03
N VAL A 108 3.04 0.73 10.72
CA VAL A 108 2.61 -0.65 10.98
C VAL A 108 3.63 -1.32 11.88
N ARG A 109 3.15 -2.17 12.79
CA ARG A 109 4.04 -2.91 13.69
C ARG A 109 4.70 -4.07 12.96
N LEU A 110 6.02 -4.15 13.03
CA LEU A 110 6.75 -5.36 12.71
C LEU A 110 6.67 -6.29 13.92
N ARG A 111 6.17 -7.50 13.71
CA ARG A 111 6.22 -8.50 14.77
C ARG A 111 7.61 -9.13 14.78
N PRO A 112 8.31 -9.17 15.93
CA PRO A 112 9.49 -10.00 16.04
C PRO A 112 9.07 -11.47 15.84
N TRP A 113 9.93 -12.20 15.13
CA TRP A 113 9.78 -13.62 14.87
C TRP A 113 9.87 -14.46 16.15
#